data_AF-A0A838HTP2-F1
#
_entry.id   AF-A0A838HTP2-F1
#
_cell.length_a   1.000
_cell.length_b   1.000
_cell.length_c   1.000
_cell.angle_alpha   90.00
_cell.angle_beta   90.00
_cell.angle_gamma   90.00
#
_symmetry.space_group_name_H-M   'P 1'
#
loop_
_entity.id
_entity.type
_entity.pdbx_description
1 polymer ?
#
loop_
_entity_poly.entity_id
_entity_poly.type
_entity_poly.pdbx_seq_one_letter_code
_entity_poly.pdbx_strand_id
1 'polypeptide(L)'
;MPAVTAAVPAVLVALAWWYWRGTVALWRRRGRGAAVPAWRAGAFSAGLVAVAVALLPPLDARAHAALSAHMVQHLLLLLVAAPLLVLGTPGLPLSWALTAPRRRALRRLVAGGGLRRLAASPGWLPAVWAGHVGVMWAWHAPGLYEAALSSPAVHAAEHATMLGTALAFWWTVLAGATRLARGGSVVAVWAAAAASGPLGALLVFASRPWYQTYAAVAGDRAALADQQLAGLLMWVPGGAVYLVAGVALFVAWMAAVERRAEQRAEQRAARRAAAGKLAAWMTIVVAVVAAACTPHVDQPTAEVTGDIARGRELVREYGCVACHAVPGVPVAQGRVGPPLGGIAGRRTVAGQLPNTTEQLARWIREPQEVSPGNVMPDLGVTEPDALDIVAYLYSLE
;
A
#
# COMPACT_ATOMS: atom_id res chain seq x y z
N MET A 1 -26.78 30.30 32.79
CA MET A 1 -25.84 29.20 33.12
C MET A 1 -26.40 27.78 33.01
N PRO A 2 -27.66 27.43 33.39
CA PRO A 2 -28.04 26.03 33.55
C PRO A 2 -28.18 25.23 32.25
N ALA A 3 -28.55 25.86 31.12
CA ALA A 3 -28.85 25.11 29.88
C ALA A 3 -27.60 24.50 29.20
N VAL A 4 -26.49 25.25 29.10
CA VAL A 4 -25.24 24.77 28.46
C VAL A 4 -24.52 23.77 29.37
N THR A 5 -24.45 24.07 30.67
CA THR A 5 -23.85 23.17 31.68
C THR A 5 -24.67 21.88 31.84
N ALA A 6 -26.00 21.93 31.75
CA ALA A 6 -26.85 20.74 31.79
C ALA A 6 -26.72 19.85 30.54
N ALA A 7 -26.33 20.41 29.39
CA ALA A 7 -26.15 19.64 28.16
C ALA A 7 -24.88 18.79 28.18
N VAL A 8 -23.82 19.23 28.87
CA VAL A 8 -22.51 18.54 28.90
C VAL A 8 -22.62 17.09 29.41
N PRO A 9 -23.22 16.79 30.58
CA PRO A 9 -23.40 15.41 31.04
C PRO A 9 -24.16 14.54 30.03
N ALA A 10 -25.24 15.07 29.46
CA ALA A 10 -26.06 14.35 28.48
C ALA A 10 -25.27 13.99 27.22
N VAL A 11 -24.46 14.93 26.71
CA VAL A 11 -23.57 14.70 25.56
C VAL A 11 -22.51 13.65 25.89
N LEU A 12 -21.86 13.73 27.05
CA LEU A 12 -20.84 12.76 27.46
C LEU A 12 -21.42 11.35 27.61
N VAL A 13 -22.59 11.21 28.24
CA VAL A 13 -23.30 9.93 28.37
C VAL A 13 -23.71 9.39 27.01
N ALA A 14 -24.25 10.24 26.11
CA ALA A 14 -24.62 9.84 24.77
C ALA A 14 -23.41 9.35 23.95
N LEU A 15 -22.28 10.06 24.02
CA LEU A 15 -21.03 9.66 23.37
C LEU A 15 -20.47 8.35 23.93
N ALA A 16 -20.45 8.20 25.26
CA ALA A 16 -20.03 6.97 25.93
C ALA A 16 -20.90 5.78 25.50
N TRP A 17 -22.22 5.94 25.57
CA TRP A 17 -23.19 4.91 25.17
C TRP A 17 -23.01 4.53 23.71
N TRP A 18 -22.88 5.51 22.82
CA TRP A 18 -22.72 5.27 21.39
C TRP A 18 -21.42 4.53 21.09
N TYR A 19 -20.29 4.97 21.66
CA TYR A 19 -18.99 4.33 21.51
C TYR A 19 -19.05 2.88 22.02
N TRP A 20 -19.58 2.67 23.22
CA TRP A 20 -19.60 1.35 23.84
C TRP A 20 -20.53 0.38 23.10
N ARG A 21 -21.68 0.85 22.63
CA ARG A 21 -22.58 0.05 21.77
C ARG A 21 -21.85 -0.45 20.51
N GLY A 22 -21.07 0.43 19.87
CA GLY A 22 -20.24 0.07 18.72
C GLY A 22 -19.14 -0.93 19.04
N THR A 23 -18.41 -0.71 20.14
CA THR A 23 -17.34 -1.58 20.64
C THR A 23 -17.85 -2.97 21.00
N VAL A 24 -18.97 -3.07 21.72
CA VAL A 24 -19.62 -4.34 22.07
C VAL A 24 -20.10 -5.06 20.81
N ALA A 25 -20.69 -4.35 19.84
CA ALA A 25 -21.11 -4.95 18.57
C ALA A 25 -19.92 -5.54 17.78
N LEU A 26 -18.78 -4.86 17.81
CA LEU A 26 -17.53 -5.35 17.19
C LEU A 26 -16.98 -6.58 17.92
N TRP A 27 -16.93 -6.56 19.25
CA TRP A 27 -16.45 -7.69 20.05
C TRP A 27 -17.32 -8.93 19.90
N ARG A 28 -18.64 -8.78 19.81
CA ARG A 28 -19.56 -9.90 19.57
C ARG A 28 -19.33 -10.56 18.21
N ARG A 29 -18.94 -9.80 17.17
CA ARG A 29 -18.79 -10.31 15.80
C ARG A 29 -17.40 -10.82 15.46
N ARG A 30 -16.35 -10.22 16.04
CA ARG A 30 -14.95 -10.51 15.68
C ARG A 30 -14.13 -11.08 16.83
N GLY A 31 -14.75 -11.28 17.99
CA GLY A 31 -14.05 -11.61 19.24
C GLY A 31 -13.60 -10.36 19.99
N ARG A 32 -13.53 -10.48 21.32
CA ARG A 32 -13.03 -9.41 22.20
C ARG A 32 -11.58 -9.08 21.84
N GLY A 33 -11.28 -7.78 21.72
CA GLY A 33 -9.93 -7.29 21.46
C GLY A 33 -9.47 -7.32 20.00
N ALA A 34 -10.08 -8.12 19.11
CA ALA A 34 -9.62 -8.29 17.73
C ALA A 34 -9.78 -7.02 16.86
N ALA A 35 -10.90 -6.30 17.01
CA ALA A 35 -11.16 -5.07 16.25
C ALA A 35 -10.80 -3.79 17.02
N VAL A 36 -11.01 -3.80 18.33
CA VAL A 36 -10.70 -2.71 19.26
C VAL A 36 -10.14 -3.34 20.52
N PRO A 37 -8.85 -3.16 20.85
CA PRO A 37 -8.27 -3.69 22.07
C PRO A 37 -8.86 -2.99 23.30
N ALA A 38 -8.95 -3.70 24.43
CA ALA A 38 -9.57 -3.20 25.66
C ALA A 38 -8.93 -1.91 26.17
N TRP A 39 -7.60 -1.77 26.05
CA TRP A 39 -6.89 -0.56 26.46
C TRP A 39 -7.32 0.69 25.67
N ARG A 40 -7.71 0.56 24.40
CA ARG A 40 -8.23 1.71 23.61
C ARG A 40 -9.63 2.09 24.06
N ALA A 41 -10.46 1.10 24.38
CA ALA A 41 -11.77 1.37 24.94
C ALA A 41 -11.65 2.06 26.31
N GLY A 42 -10.71 1.59 27.15
CA GLY A 42 -10.35 2.23 28.41
C GLY A 42 -9.81 3.66 28.24
N ALA A 43 -8.93 3.89 27.26
CA ALA A 43 -8.40 5.22 26.94
C ALA A 43 -9.52 6.19 26.51
N PHE A 44 -10.45 5.75 25.66
CA PHE A 44 -11.60 6.59 25.28
C PHE A 44 -12.46 6.96 26.49
N SER A 45 -12.78 5.99 27.35
CA SER A 45 -13.55 6.21 28.58
C SER A 45 -12.82 7.16 29.54
N ALA A 46 -11.51 6.98 29.73
CA ALA A 46 -10.69 7.88 30.54
C ALA A 46 -10.65 9.30 29.97
N GLY A 47 -10.60 9.44 28.63
CA GLY A 47 -10.71 10.73 27.95
C GLY A 47 -12.06 11.42 28.23
N LEU A 48 -13.18 10.69 28.16
CA LEU A 48 -14.50 11.24 28.50
C LEU A 48 -14.60 11.64 29.98
N VAL A 49 -14.01 10.86 30.89
CA VAL A 49 -13.95 11.21 32.32
C VAL A 49 -13.11 12.47 32.51
N ALA A 50 -11.98 12.62 31.81
CA ALA A 50 -11.19 13.85 31.88
C ALA A 50 -11.97 15.09 31.40
N VAL A 51 -12.77 14.96 30.32
CA VAL A 51 -13.69 16.04 29.89
C VAL A 51 -14.74 16.31 30.96
N ALA A 52 -15.31 15.28 31.57
CA ALA A 52 -16.30 15.42 32.64
C ALA A 52 -15.72 16.15 33.86
N VAL A 53 -14.53 15.73 34.32
CA VAL A 53 -13.83 16.37 35.43
C VAL A 53 -13.50 17.83 35.12
N ALA A 54 -13.08 18.12 33.89
CA ALA A 54 -12.82 19.49 33.46
C ALA A 54 -14.10 20.33 33.46
N LEU A 55 -15.16 19.89 32.78
CA LEU A 55 -16.32 20.73 32.45
C LEU A 55 -17.49 20.65 33.44
N LEU A 56 -17.38 19.84 34.50
CA LEU A 56 -18.41 19.71 35.52
C LEU A 56 -17.93 20.21 36.88
N PRO A 57 -18.84 20.60 37.78
CA PRO A 57 -18.51 20.84 39.17
C PRO A 57 -17.83 19.61 39.81
N PRO A 58 -16.86 19.81 40.72
CA PRO A 58 -16.53 21.10 41.35
C PRO A 58 -15.41 21.88 40.66
N LEU A 59 -14.75 21.33 39.63
CA LEU A 59 -13.61 22.02 39.00
C LEU A 59 -14.07 23.21 38.16
N ASP A 60 -15.14 23.06 37.37
CA ASP A 60 -15.72 24.15 36.57
C ASP A 60 -16.12 25.36 37.45
N ALA A 61 -16.72 25.09 38.60
CA ALA A 61 -17.08 26.15 39.56
C ALA A 61 -15.84 26.85 40.14
N ARG A 62 -14.75 26.10 40.40
CA ARG A 62 -13.49 26.68 40.88
C ARG A 62 -12.75 27.47 39.81
N ALA A 63 -12.84 27.05 38.56
CA ALA A 63 -12.22 27.73 37.44
C ALA A 63 -12.78 29.13 37.22
N HIS A 64 -14.07 29.36 37.48
CA HIS A 64 -14.65 30.70 37.47
C HIS A 64 -14.14 31.60 38.62
N ALA A 65 -13.53 31.03 39.66
CA ALA A 65 -13.07 31.75 40.85
C ALA A 65 -11.55 31.89 40.94
N ALA A 66 -10.78 31.03 40.25
CA ALA A 66 -9.32 31.03 40.26
C ALA A 66 -8.78 30.66 38.88
N LEU A 67 -7.84 31.46 38.40
CA LEU A 67 -7.12 31.24 37.15
C LEU A 67 -6.33 29.93 37.19
N SER A 68 -5.76 29.55 38.35
CA SER A 68 -5.05 28.27 38.48
C SER A 68 -5.98 27.07 38.25
N ALA A 69 -7.23 27.12 38.75
CA ALA A 69 -8.23 26.09 38.50
C ALA A 69 -8.67 26.08 37.03
N HIS A 70 -8.83 27.25 36.41
CA HIS A 70 -9.08 27.38 34.97
C HIS A 70 -7.95 26.77 34.12
N MET A 71 -6.70 26.98 34.52
CA MET A 71 -5.54 26.35 33.85
C MET A 71 -5.55 24.82 34.00
N VAL A 72 -5.91 24.27 35.16
CA VAL A 72 -6.08 22.82 35.31
C VAL A 72 -7.16 22.31 34.35
N GLN A 73 -8.26 23.05 34.20
CA GLN A 73 -9.34 22.74 33.25
C GLN A 73 -8.79 22.64 31.82
N HIS A 74 -8.04 23.64 31.36
CA HIS A 74 -7.39 23.63 30.05
C HIS A 74 -6.36 22.50 29.90
N LEU A 75 -5.49 22.26 30.89
CA LEU A 75 -4.51 21.17 30.83
C LEU A 75 -5.18 19.80 30.70
N LEU A 76 -6.26 19.57 31.46
CA LEU A 76 -7.04 18.34 31.36
C LEU A 76 -7.66 18.18 29.96
N LEU A 77 -8.24 19.22 29.39
CA LEU A 77 -8.87 19.15 28.07
C LEU A 77 -7.84 18.91 26.94
N LEU A 78 -6.74 19.66 26.93
CA LEU A 78 -5.80 19.70 25.81
C LEU A 78 -4.76 18.57 25.88
N LEU A 79 -4.26 18.25 27.09
CA LEU A 79 -3.10 17.35 27.26
C LEU A 79 -3.49 15.97 27.79
N VAL A 80 -4.70 15.81 28.33
CA VAL A 80 -5.18 14.51 28.85
C VAL A 80 -6.35 13.99 28.01
N ALA A 81 -7.45 14.72 27.96
CA ALA A 81 -8.67 14.28 27.29
C ALA A 81 -8.46 14.10 25.79
N ALA A 82 -7.96 15.12 25.08
CA ALA A 82 -7.77 15.07 23.63
C ALA A 82 -6.92 13.86 23.16
N PRO A 83 -5.70 13.61 23.68
CA PRO A 83 -4.92 12.45 23.24
C PRO A 83 -5.58 11.12 23.61
N LEU A 84 -6.19 10.99 24.80
CA LEU A 84 -6.88 9.77 25.20
C LEU A 84 -8.09 9.44 24.32
N LEU A 85 -8.90 10.46 23.99
CA LEU A 85 -10.03 10.32 23.07
C LEU A 85 -9.57 9.90 21.67
N VAL A 86 -8.46 10.46 21.18
CA VAL A 86 -7.86 10.08 19.89
C VAL A 86 -7.31 8.65 19.91
N LEU A 87 -6.57 8.26 20.97
CA LEU A 87 -6.04 6.90 21.16
C LEU A 87 -7.15 5.85 21.20
N GLY A 88 -8.34 6.24 21.68
CA GLY A 88 -9.55 5.42 21.63
C GLY A 88 -10.01 5.00 20.23
N THR A 89 -9.47 5.61 19.17
CA THR A 89 -9.81 5.36 17.76
C THR A 89 -11.33 5.34 17.49
N PRO A 90 -12.08 6.38 17.90
CA PRO A 90 -13.54 6.33 17.99
C PRO A 90 -14.25 6.15 16.65
N GLY A 91 -13.60 6.49 15.53
CA GLY A 91 -14.21 6.36 14.20
C GLY A 91 -14.74 4.95 13.90
N LEU A 92 -14.04 3.90 14.34
CA LEU A 92 -14.49 2.52 14.09
C LEU A 92 -15.71 2.15 14.98
N PRO A 93 -15.64 2.21 16.32
CA PRO A 93 -16.81 2.00 17.19
C PRO A 93 -18.02 2.86 16.82
N LEU A 94 -17.83 4.17 16.65
CA LEU A 94 -18.92 5.10 16.36
C LEU A 94 -19.63 4.76 15.04
N SER A 95 -18.88 4.36 14.00
CA SER A 95 -19.47 3.93 12.73
C SER A 95 -20.25 2.62 12.85
N TRP A 96 -19.88 1.75 13.79
CA TRP A 96 -20.51 0.46 14.00
C TRP A 96 -21.78 0.50 14.86
N ALA A 97 -21.97 1.60 15.59
CA ALA A 97 -23.24 1.92 16.21
C ALA A 97 -24.31 2.38 15.20
N LEU A 98 -23.93 2.73 13.96
CA LEU A 98 -24.88 3.01 12.88
C LEU A 98 -25.42 1.73 12.22
N THR A 99 -26.68 1.81 11.76
CA THR A 99 -27.29 0.79 10.87
C THR A 99 -26.45 0.57 9.61
N ALA A 100 -26.55 -0.62 9.00
CA ALA A 100 -25.73 -0.97 7.82
C ALA A 100 -25.86 0.01 6.63
N PRO A 101 -27.05 0.54 6.27
CA PRO A 101 -27.18 1.52 5.19
C PRO A 101 -26.46 2.83 5.51
N ARG A 102 -26.68 3.38 6.73
CA ARG A 102 -26.05 4.62 7.19
C ARG A 102 -24.53 4.47 7.32
N ARG A 103 -24.05 3.32 7.80
CA ARG A 103 -22.61 3.01 7.86
C ARG A 103 -21.98 2.97 6.46
N ARG A 104 -22.67 2.42 5.46
CA ARG A 104 -22.20 2.41 4.06
C ARG A 104 -22.17 3.81 3.46
N ALA A 105 -23.21 4.61 3.69
CA ALA A 105 -23.26 6.02 3.26
C ALA A 105 -22.11 6.83 3.89
N LEU A 106 -21.93 6.73 5.21
CA LEU A 106 -20.83 7.37 5.92
C LEU A 106 -19.47 6.92 5.38
N ARG A 107 -19.28 5.62 5.14
CA ARG A 107 -18.05 5.11 4.53
C ARG A 107 -17.82 5.68 3.14
N ARG A 108 -18.85 5.85 2.31
CA ARG A 108 -18.72 6.46 0.97
C ARG A 108 -18.33 7.94 1.06
N LEU A 109 -18.96 8.69 1.96
CA LEU A 109 -18.62 10.10 2.22
C LEU A 109 -17.17 10.25 2.72
N VAL A 110 -16.77 9.45 3.70
CA VAL A 110 -15.40 9.46 4.26
C VAL A 110 -14.38 8.87 3.27
N ALA A 111 -14.78 7.93 2.41
CA ALA A 111 -13.94 7.37 1.35
C ALA A 111 -13.75 8.32 0.15
N GLY A 112 -14.56 9.39 0.04
CA GLY A 112 -14.36 10.49 -0.93
C GLY A 112 -12.98 11.15 -0.83
N GLY A 113 -12.21 10.84 0.23
CA GLY A 113 -10.76 10.92 0.23
C GLY A 113 -10.20 12.34 0.28
N GLY A 114 -11.01 13.38 0.14
CA GLY A 114 -10.59 14.79 0.21
C GLY A 114 -9.87 15.10 1.51
N LEU A 115 -10.50 14.81 2.66
CA LEU A 115 -9.90 15.00 3.97
C LEU A 115 -8.65 14.13 4.18
N ARG A 116 -8.66 12.88 3.70
CA ARG A 116 -7.49 11.98 3.80
C ARG A 116 -6.33 12.42 2.91
N ARG A 117 -6.61 12.98 1.73
CA ARG A 117 -5.63 13.54 0.81
C ARG A 117 -5.05 14.83 1.37
N LEU A 118 -5.90 15.71 1.89
CA LEU A 118 -5.49 16.93 2.58
C LEU A 118 -4.64 16.62 3.81
N ALA A 119 -5.07 15.70 4.66
CA ALA A 119 -4.30 15.27 5.84
C ALA A 119 -2.98 14.54 5.50
N ALA A 120 -2.83 14.06 4.27
CA ALA A 120 -1.58 13.50 3.77
C ALA A 120 -0.67 14.55 3.12
N SER A 121 -1.12 15.79 2.93
CA SER A 121 -0.30 16.86 2.35
C SER A 121 0.79 17.31 3.35
N PRO A 122 1.99 17.70 2.88
CA PRO A 122 3.07 18.17 3.75
C PRO A 122 2.70 19.37 4.62
N GLY A 123 1.81 20.25 4.13
CA GLY A 123 1.38 21.46 4.84
C GLY A 123 0.35 21.22 5.96
N TRP A 124 -0.26 20.04 6.03
CA TRP A 124 -1.32 19.77 7.01
C TRP A 124 -0.83 19.82 8.45
N LEU A 125 0.28 19.14 8.76
CA LEU A 125 0.81 19.10 10.13
C LEU A 125 1.22 20.50 10.62
N PRO A 126 2.00 21.30 9.86
CA PRO A 126 2.28 22.69 10.23
C PRO A 126 1.01 23.53 10.42
N ALA A 127 0.01 23.40 9.55
CA ALA A 127 -1.23 24.17 9.65
C ALA A 127 -2.03 23.83 10.91
N VAL A 128 -2.18 22.54 11.23
CA VAL A 128 -2.88 22.09 12.45
C VAL A 128 -2.11 22.50 13.69
N TRP A 129 -0.78 22.37 13.68
CA TRP A 129 0.08 22.84 14.78
C TRP A 129 -0.08 24.34 15.01
N ALA A 130 0.02 25.15 13.94
CA ALA A 130 -0.13 26.59 14.01
C ALA A 130 -1.52 27.01 14.50
N GLY A 131 -2.58 26.32 14.05
CA GLY A 131 -3.94 26.53 14.54
C GLY A 131 -4.08 26.22 16.04
N HIS A 132 -3.49 25.11 16.51
CA HIS A 132 -3.53 24.73 17.92
C HIS A 132 -2.78 25.73 18.81
N VAL A 133 -1.55 26.09 18.45
CA VAL A 133 -0.75 27.08 19.17
C VAL A 133 -1.40 28.46 19.10
N GLY A 134 -1.89 28.87 17.94
CA GLY A 134 -2.54 30.16 17.75
C GLY A 134 -3.80 30.33 18.59
N VAL A 135 -4.67 29.31 18.62
CA VAL A 135 -5.87 29.32 19.47
C VAL A 135 -5.49 29.34 20.95
N MET A 136 -4.48 28.57 21.37
CA MET A 136 -3.98 28.61 22.75
C MET A 136 -3.52 30.02 23.13
N TRP A 137 -2.66 30.67 22.33
CA TRP A 137 -2.19 32.02 22.63
C TRP A 137 -3.30 33.07 22.59
N ALA A 138 -4.21 32.98 21.63
CA ALA A 138 -5.30 33.94 21.47
C ALA A 138 -6.18 34.02 22.73
N TRP A 139 -6.57 32.87 23.28
CA TRP A 139 -7.43 32.83 24.47
C TRP A 139 -6.71 33.26 25.77
N HIS A 140 -5.38 33.30 25.79
CA HIS A 140 -4.65 33.87 26.92
C HIS A 140 -4.46 35.39 26.81
N ALA A 141 -4.83 36.01 25.69
CA ALA A 141 -4.86 37.46 25.58
C ALA A 141 -5.92 38.04 26.54
N PRO A 142 -5.58 39.04 27.37
CA PRO A 142 -6.47 39.53 28.42
C PRO A 142 -7.87 39.91 27.92
N GLY A 143 -7.99 40.58 26.78
CA GLY A 143 -9.29 40.98 26.24
C GLY A 143 -10.21 39.81 25.86
N LEU A 144 -9.67 38.76 25.23
CA LEU A 144 -10.45 37.57 24.87
C LEU A 144 -10.78 36.72 26.10
N TYR A 145 -9.84 36.64 27.03
CA TYR A 145 -10.03 35.92 28.29
C TYR A 145 -11.16 36.55 29.13
N GLU A 146 -11.15 37.86 29.30
CA GLU A 146 -12.21 38.58 30.03
C GLU A 146 -13.57 38.50 29.31
N ALA A 147 -13.57 38.49 27.97
CA ALA A 147 -14.78 38.26 27.18
C ALA A 147 -15.35 36.84 27.41
N ALA A 148 -14.49 35.84 27.60
CA ALA A 148 -14.91 34.48 27.93
C ALA A 148 -15.51 34.42 29.34
N LEU A 149 -14.89 35.05 30.34
CA LEU A 149 -15.43 35.08 31.71
C LEU A 149 -16.79 35.80 31.80
N SER A 150 -17.02 36.82 30.97
CA SER A 150 -18.26 37.61 30.99
C SER A 150 -19.40 37.02 30.15
N SER A 151 -19.12 36.11 29.20
CA SER A 151 -20.11 35.55 28.29
C SER A 151 -20.06 34.02 28.22
N PRO A 152 -21.14 33.31 28.63
CA PRO A 152 -21.19 31.85 28.56
C PRO A 152 -21.00 31.28 27.16
N ALA A 153 -21.43 32.00 26.12
CA ALA A 153 -21.27 31.56 24.74
C ALA A 153 -19.80 31.68 24.29
N VAL A 154 -19.10 32.73 24.73
CA VAL A 154 -17.68 32.93 24.43
C VAL A 154 -16.84 31.92 25.21
N HIS A 155 -17.16 31.66 26.48
CA HIS A 155 -16.52 30.60 27.27
C HIS A 155 -16.70 29.21 26.64
N ALA A 156 -17.90 28.90 26.15
CA ALA A 156 -18.14 27.66 25.42
C ALA A 156 -17.33 27.60 24.11
N ALA A 157 -17.18 28.73 23.41
CA ALA A 157 -16.37 28.82 22.20
C ALA A 157 -14.87 28.67 22.49
N GLU A 158 -14.37 29.21 23.60
CA GLU A 158 -13.01 29.02 24.11
C GLU A 158 -12.72 27.53 24.27
N HIS A 159 -13.49 26.85 25.13
CA HIS A 159 -13.32 25.42 25.35
C HIS A 159 -13.50 24.58 24.08
N ALA A 160 -14.48 24.90 23.23
CA ALA A 160 -14.74 24.16 22.00
C ALA A 160 -13.61 24.31 20.97
N THR A 161 -13.07 25.52 20.78
CA THR A 161 -11.97 25.76 19.84
C THR A 161 -10.65 25.19 20.36
N MET A 162 -10.38 25.32 21.66
CA MET A 162 -9.21 24.69 22.28
C MET A 162 -9.25 23.16 22.18
N LEU A 163 -10.35 22.53 22.61
CA LEU A 163 -10.50 21.07 22.52
C LEU A 163 -10.50 20.59 21.06
N GLY A 164 -11.19 21.31 20.17
CA GLY A 164 -11.27 20.98 18.75
C GLY A 164 -9.90 21.00 18.07
N THR A 165 -9.10 22.04 18.29
CA THR A 165 -7.74 22.11 17.74
C THR A 165 -6.80 21.09 18.39
N ALA A 166 -6.93 20.83 19.70
CA ALA A 166 -6.17 19.78 20.37
C ALA A 166 -6.49 18.39 19.82
N LEU A 167 -7.77 18.07 19.60
CA LEU A 167 -8.19 16.81 18.96
C LEU A 167 -7.61 16.67 17.56
N ALA A 168 -7.62 17.75 16.75
CA ALA A 168 -7.04 17.74 15.41
C ALA A 168 -5.51 17.56 15.45
N PHE A 169 -4.83 18.22 16.38
CA PHE A 169 -3.39 18.11 16.60
C PHE A 169 -3.00 16.70 17.01
N TRP A 170 -3.57 16.17 18.09
CA TRP A 170 -3.30 14.81 18.56
C TRP A 170 -3.72 13.75 17.56
N TRP A 171 -4.84 13.95 16.83
CA TRP A 171 -5.20 13.06 15.73
C TRP A 171 -4.13 13.03 14.66
N THR A 172 -3.60 14.19 14.25
CA THR A 172 -2.56 14.27 13.22
C THR A 172 -1.25 13.65 13.70
N VAL A 173 -0.83 13.93 14.93
CA VAL A 173 0.39 13.38 15.55
C VAL A 173 0.29 11.86 15.71
N LEU A 174 -0.83 11.34 16.24
CA LEU A 174 -1.00 9.92 16.54
C LEU A 174 -1.38 9.10 15.29
N ALA A 175 -2.17 9.64 14.35
CA ALA A 175 -2.50 8.97 13.09
C ALA A 175 -1.35 9.03 12.07
N GLY A 176 -0.59 10.14 12.05
CA GLY A 176 0.61 10.35 11.25
C GLY A 176 1.77 9.40 11.59
N ALA A 177 1.72 8.76 12.76
CA ALA A 177 2.65 7.71 13.17
C ALA A 177 2.68 6.47 12.24
N THR A 178 1.84 6.41 11.20
CA THR A 178 1.77 5.29 10.25
C THR A 178 2.35 5.60 8.86
N ARG A 179 2.50 6.86 8.43
CA ARG A 179 3.00 7.23 7.08
C ARG A 179 3.91 8.45 7.13
N LEU A 180 5.14 8.28 6.64
CA LEU A 180 6.15 9.30 6.27
C LEU A 180 6.49 10.45 7.26
N ALA A 181 5.69 10.72 8.29
CA ALA A 181 5.75 11.92 9.12
C ALA A 181 6.19 11.66 10.58
N ARG A 182 6.72 10.47 10.91
CA ARG A 182 7.07 10.14 12.31
C ARG A 182 8.05 11.13 12.95
N GLY A 183 9.09 11.55 12.20
CA GLY A 183 9.99 12.61 12.66
C GLY A 183 9.29 13.96 12.82
N GLY A 184 8.43 14.32 11.86
CA GLY A 184 7.63 15.56 11.94
C GLY A 184 6.68 15.60 13.13
N SER A 185 6.05 14.47 13.50
CA SER A 185 5.18 14.37 14.67
C SER A 185 5.94 14.60 15.98
N VAL A 186 7.17 14.07 16.10
CA VAL A 186 8.06 14.33 17.25
C VAL A 186 8.39 15.82 17.32
N VAL A 187 8.84 16.40 16.21
CA VAL A 187 9.16 17.84 16.12
C VAL A 187 7.94 18.70 16.47
N ALA A 188 6.76 18.36 15.98
CA ALA A 188 5.54 19.13 16.25
C ALA A 188 5.14 19.12 17.74
N VAL A 189 5.31 17.99 18.43
CA VAL A 189 5.04 17.90 19.87
C VAL A 189 6.04 18.74 20.67
N TRP A 190 7.33 18.66 20.34
CA TRP A 190 8.35 19.50 20.97
C TRP A 190 8.16 20.98 20.66
N ALA A 191 7.80 21.32 19.43
CA ALA A 191 7.49 22.69 19.05
C ALA A 191 6.25 23.22 19.78
N ALA A 192 5.23 22.38 20.02
CA ALA A 192 4.07 22.77 20.83
C ALA A 192 4.47 23.04 22.28
N ALA A 193 5.32 22.20 22.88
CA ALA A 193 5.88 22.43 24.22
C ALA A 193 6.72 23.71 24.29
N ALA A 194 7.55 23.95 23.28
CA ALA A 194 8.36 25.16 23.16
C ALA A 194 7.48 26.41 22.96
N ALA A 195 6.32 26.29 22.33
CA ALA A 195 5.38 27.40 22.16
C ALA A 195 4.54 27.68 23.42
N SER A 196 4.26 26.68 24.26
CA SER A 196 3.56 26.89 25.54
C SER A 196 4.47 27.41 26.65
N GLY A 197 5.78 27.08 26.61
CA GLY A 197 6.76 27.50 27.62
C GLY A 197 6.84 29.02 27.83
N PRO A 198 7.03 29.84 26.78
CA PRO A 198 7.06 31.30 26.89
C PRO A 198 5.78 31.88 27.48
N LEU A 199 4.62 31.34 27.10
CA LEU A 199 3.34 31.78 27.66
C LEU A 199 3.25 31.47 29.16
N GLY A 200 3.73 30.31 29.59
CA GLY A 200 3.80 29.95 31.01
C GLY A 200 4.75 30.85 31.78
N ALA A 201 5.96 31.08 31.24
CA ALA A 201 6.96 31.97 31.82
C ALA A 201 6.44 33.41 31.97
N LEU A 202 5.74 33.92 30.95
CA LEU A 202 5.12 35.23 30.96
C LEU A 202 4.13 35.41 32.12
N LEU A 203 3.32 34.40 32.43
CA LEU A 203 2.39 34.42 33.56
C LEU A 203 3.13 34.29 34.90
N VAL A 204 4.15 33.41 35.00
CA VAL A 204 4.95 33.19 36.21
C VAL A 204 5.75 34.43 36.61
N PHE A 205 6.34 35.13 35.65
CA PHE A 205 7.20 36.29 35.91
C PHE A 205 6.45 37.64 35.81
N ALA A 206 5.13 37.61 35.65
CA ALA A 206 4.33 38.82 35.70
C ALA A 206 4.47 39.52 37.05
N SER A 207 4.53 40.85 37.02
CA SER A 207 4.61 41.71 38.22
C SER A 207 3.26 42.30 38.64
N ARG A 208 2.22 42.12 37.82
CA ARG A 208 0.85 42.61 38.04
C ARG A 208 -0.16 41.60 37.51
N PRO A 209 -1.36 41.50 38.12
CA PRO A 209 -2.42 40.67 37.57
C PRO A 209 -2.83 41.19 36.19
N TRP A 210 -2.95 40.28 35.22
CA TRP A 210 -3.35 40.60 33.85
C TRP A 210 -4.87 40.51 33.67
N TYR A 211 -5.51 39.65 34.48
CA TYR A 211 -6.94 39.37 34.44
C TYR A 211 -7.60 40.03 35.66
N GLN A 212 -8.34 41.10 35.41
CA GLN A 212 -8.92 41.98 36.41
C GLN A 212 -10.09 41.32 37.14
N THR A 213 -10.81 40.38 36.51
CA THR A 213 -11.93 39.68 37.15
C THR A 213 -11.51 38.96 38.44
N TYR A 214 -10.33 38.32 38.46
CA TYR A 214 -9.83 37.67 39.68
C TYR A 214 -9.29 38.66 40.70
N ALA A 215 -8.62 39.73 40.24
CA ALA A 215 -8.11 40.79 41.10
C ALA A 215 -9.25 41.51 41.85
N ALA A 216 -10.40 41.72 41.19
CA ALA A 216 -11.57 42.33 41.79
C ALA A 216 -12.18 41.52 42.95
N VAL A 217 -12.04 40.19 42.92
CA VAL A 217 -12.62 39.29 43.94
C VAL A 217 -11.63 39.00 45.07
N ALA A 218 -10.37 38.69 44.73
CA ALA A 218 -9.36 38.22 45.69
C ALA A 218 -8.35 39.30 46.13
N GLY A 219 -8.33 40.45 45.44
CA GLY A 219 -7.30 41.48 45.57
C GLY A 219 -6.04 41.18 44.75
N ASP A 220 -5.32 42.24 44.35
CA ASP A 220 -4.20 42.18 43.41
C ASP A 220 -3.12 41.17 43.79
N ARG A 221 -2.73 41.14 45.07
CA ARG A 221 -1.66 40.25 45.55
C ARG A 221 -2.04 38.78 45.43
N ALA A 222 -3.27 38.42 45.77
CA ALA A 222 -3.75 37.04 45.71
C ALA A 222 -3.98 36.62 44.25
N ALA A 223 -4.57 37.48 43.43
CA ALA A 223 -4.76 37.23 42.00
C ALA A 223 -3.43 37.11 41.25
N LEU A 224 -2.42 37.90 41.62
CA LEU A 224 -1.08 37.76 41.07
C LEU A 224 -0.46 36.41 41.44
N ALA A 225 -0.52 36.00 42.71
CA ALA A 225 0.00 34.70 43.14
C ALA A 225 -0.71 33.53 42.43
N ASP A 226 -2.03 33.62 42.26
CA ASP A 226 -2.82 32.63 41.53
C ASP A 226 -2.47 32.59 40.03
N GLN A 227 -2.22 33.74 39.41
CA GLN A 227 -1.73 33.82 38.03
C GLN A 227 -0.33 33.22 37.85
N GLN A 228 0.56 33.45 38.80
CA GLN A 228 1.90 32.86 38.75
C GLN A 228 1.82 31.34 38.92
N LEU A 229 0.95 30.84 39.80
CA LEU A 229 0.66 29.41 39.95
C LEU A 229 0.05 28.82 38.67
N ALA A 230 -0.89 29.51 38.05
CA ALA A 230 -1.48 29.15 36.76
C ALA A 230 -0.41 29.01 35.67
N GLY A 231 0.50 29.97 35.57
CA GLY A 231 1.66 29.91 34.67
C GLY A 231 2.57 28.71 34.96
N LEU A 232 2.83 28.43 36.23
CA LEU A 232 3.67 27.31 36.65
C LEU A 232 3.02 25.96 36.30
N LEU A 233 1.71 25.82 36.50
CA LEU A 233 0.94 24.63 36.12
C LEU A 233 0.97 24.41 34.61
N MET A 234 0.84 25.48 33.83
CA MET A 234 0.93 25.40 32.37
C MET A 234 2.33 25.00 31.91
N TRP A 235 3.38 25.51 32.55
CA TRP A 235 4.76 25.26 32.16
C TRP A 235 5.24 23.86 32.58
N VAL A 236 5.18 23.54 33.87
CA VAL A 236 5.86 22.35 34.41
C VAL A 236 5.06 21.07 34.15
N PRO A 237 3.83 20.89 34.68
CA PRO A 237 2.96 19.78 34.30
C PRO A 237 2.71 19.68 32.80
N GLY A 238 2.40 20.80 32.14
CA GLY A 238 2.14 20.80 30.69
C GLY A 238 3.36 20.36 29.88
N GLY A 239 4.54 20.91 30.21
CA GLY A 239 5.81 20.51 29.60
C GLY A 239 6.17 19.05 29.86
N ALA A 240 5.89 18.52 31.06
CA ALA A 240 6.14 17.12 31.39
C ALA A 240 5.29 16.16 30.53
N VAL A 241 4.02 16.48 30.29
CA VAL A 241 3.16 15.67 29.40
C VAL A 241 3.69 15.67 27.97
N TYR A 242 4.06 16.84 27.45
CA TYR A 242 4.65 16.93 26.11
C TYR A 242 6.01 16.21 26.00
N LEU A 243 6.85 16.29 27.04
CA LEU A 243 8.12 15.56 27.14
C LEU A 243 7.87 14.05 27.05
N VAL A 244 6.99 13.51 27.89
CA VAL A 244 6.64 12.08 27.89
C VAL A 244 6.09 11.64 26.54
N ALA A 245 5.16 12.42 25.96
CA ALA A 245 4.60 12.13 24.65
C ALA A 245 5.66 12.18 23.54
N GLY A 246 6.54 13.18 23.56
CA GLY A 246 7.64 13.36 22.60
C GLY A 246 8.63 12.20 22.65
N VAL A 247 9.03 11.78 23.86
CA VAL A 247 9.90 10.61 24.08
C VAL A 247 9.22 9.33 23.59
N ALA A 248 7.96 9.09 23.95
CA ALA A 248 7.22 7.92 23.51
C ALA A 248 7.09 7.85 21.98
N LEU A 249 6.81 8.98 21.33
CA LEU A 249 6.75 9.09 19.87
C LEU A 249 8.12 8.89 19.23
N PHE A 250 9.19 9.40 19.84
CA PHE A 250 10.56 9.21 19.36
C PHE A 250 10.97 7.74 19.42
N VAL A 251 10.73 7.05 20.54
CA VAL A 251 10.98 5.61 20.68
C VAL A 251 10.14 4.82 19.68
N ALA A 252 8.84 5.13 19.55
CA ALA A 252 7.98 4.50 18.57
C ALA A 252 8.43 4.75 17.13
N TRP A 253 9.04 5.92 16.87
CA TRP A 253 9.62 6.24 15.57
C TRP A 253 10.87 5.41 15.28
N MET A 254 11.84 5.38 16.19
CA MET A 254 13.09 4.63 16.05
C MET A 254 12.84 3.14 15.87
N ALA A 255 12.05 2.53 16.75
CA ALA A 255 11.70 1.11 16.66
C ALA A 255 11.01 0.78 15.32
N ALA A 256 10.31 1.74 14.74
CA ALA A 256 9.58 1.55 13.50
C ALA A 256 10.39 1.97 12.25
N VAL A 257 11.55 2.61 12.41
CA VAL A 257 12.59 2.75 11.38
C VAL A 257 13.36 1.44 11.29
N GLU A 258 13.77 0.86 12.42
CA GLU A 258 14.45 -0.44 12.52
C GLU A 258 13.65 -1.55 11.84
N ARG A 259 12.38 -1.74 12.25
CA ARG A 259 11.48 -2.73 11.60
C ARG A 259 11.35 -2.55 10.09
N ARG A 260 11.40 -1.30 9.59
CA ARG A 260 11.34 -1.04 8.14
C ARG A 260 12.67 -1.36 7.46
N ALA A 261 13.79 -1.14 8.13
CA ALA A 261 15.11 -1.49 7.63
C ALA A 261 15.26 -3.03 7.52
N GLU A 262 14.83 -3.76 8.55
CA GLU A 262 14.77 -5.23 8.58
C GLU A 262 13.90 -5.77 7.43
N GLN A 263 12.65 -5.29 7.32
CA GLN A 263 11.75 -5.70 6.23
C GLN A 263 12.32 -5.41 4.83
N ARG A 264 13.02 -4.28 4.66
CA ARG A 264 13.69 -3.96 3.39
C ARG A 264 14.88 -4.88 3.13
N ALA A 265 15.63 -5.26 4.16
CA ALA A 265 16.73 -6.21 4.05
C ALA A 265 16.22 -7.61 3.67
N GLU A 266 15.16 -8.09 4.34
CA GLU A 266 14.47 -9.35 4.01
C GLU A 266 13.93 -9.34 2.57
N GLN A 267 13.25 -8.28 2.14
CA GLN A 267 12.76 -8.14 0.77
C GLN A 267 13.89 -8.12 -0.26
N ARG A 268 15.02 -7.47 0.04
CA ARG A 268 16.21 -7.46 -0.82
C ARG A 268 16.85 -8.85 -0.89
N ALA A 269 16.95 -9.56 0.23
CA ALA A 269 17.45 -10.93 0.27
C ALA A 269 16.55 -11.88 -0.53
N ALA A 270 15.24 -11.79 -0.36
CA ALA A 270 14.26 -12.57 -1.13
C ALA A 270 14.36 -12.29 -2.65
N ARG A 271 14.51 -11.02 -3.05
CA ARG A 271 14.71 -10.63 -4.46
C ARG A 271 16.03 -11.17 -5.02
N ARG A 272 17.13 -11.10 -4.25
CA ARG A 272 18.43 -11.67 -4.65
C ARG A 272 18.37 -13.18 -4.80
N ALA A 273 17.72 -13.88 -3.87
CA ALA A 273 17.51 -15.32 -3.95
C ALA A 273 16.67 -15.71 -5.18
N ALA A 274 15.59 -14.96 -5.47
CA ALA A 274 14.78 -15.17 -6.67
C ALA A 274 15.57 -14.91 -7.97
N ALA A 275 16.37 -13.84 -8.02
CA ALA A 275 17.24 -13.56 -9.15
C ALA A 275 18.31 -14.64 -9.35
N GLY A 276 18.91 -15.15 -8.26
CA GLY A 276 19.85 -16.26 -8.31
C GLY A 276 19.22 -17.56 -8.83
N LYS A 277 17.98 -17.87 -8.42
CA LYS A 277 17.21 -19.01 -8.97
C LYS A 277 16.92 -18.84 -10.46
N LEU A 278 16.54 -17.64 -10.90
CA LEU A 278 16.32 -17.35 -12.32
C LEU A 278 17.61 -17.45 -13.14
N ALA A 279 18.72 -16.93 -12.62
CA ALA A 279 20.03 -17.06 -13.27
C ALA A 279 20.44 -18.53 -13.39
N ALA A 280 20.30 -19.33 -12.33
CA ALA A 280 20.58 -20.77 -12.37
C ALA A 280 19.69 -21.50 -13.40
N TRP A 281 18.40 -21.19 -13.44
CA TRP A 281 17.48 -21.72 -14.45
C TRP A 281 17.90 -21.33 -15.88
N MET A 282 18.26 -20.07 -16.11
CA MET A 282 18.76 -19.61 -17.41
C MET A 282 20.06 -20.33 -17.79
N THR A 283 20.98 -20.55 -16.84
CA THR A 283 22.20 -21.32 -17.09
C THR A 283 21.90 -22.76 -17.47
N ILE A 284 20.95 -23.42 -16.79
CA ILE A 284 20.51 -24.78 -17.13
C ILE A 284 19.90 -24.80 -18.54
N VAL A 285 19.00 -23.86 -18.87
CA VAL A 285 18.38 -23.78 -20.20
C VAL A 285 19.44 -23.57 -21.28
N VAL A 286 20.39 -22.65 -21.08
CA VAL A 286 21.49 -22.43 -22.03
C VAL A 286 22.35 -23.68 -22.19
N ALA A 287 22.67 -24.39 -21.09
CA ALA A 287 23.44 -25.63 -21.15
C ALA A 287 22.69 -26.75 -21.90
N VAL A 288 21.37 -26.88 -21.68
CA VAL A 288 20.51 -27.83 -22.40
C VAL A 288 20.43 -27.49 -23.89
N VAL A 289 20.24 -26.21 -24.23
CA VAL A 289 20.22 -25.75 -25.63
C VAL A 289 21.56 -25.98 -26.31
N ALA A 290 22.68 -25.68 -25.63
CA ALA A 290 24.02 -25.93 -26.15
C ALA A 290 24.31 -27.43 -26.33
N ALA A 291 23.86 -28.28 -25.40
CA ALA A 291 23.98 -29.74 -25.53
C ALA A 291 23.08 -30.31 -26.65
N ALA A 292 21.97 -29.66 -26.98
CA ALA A 292 21.12 -30.00 -28.13
C ALA A 292 21.76 -29.57 -29.47
N CYS A 293 22.79 -28.73 -29.44
CA CYS A 293 23.66 -28.41 -30.58
C CYS A 293 24.87 -29.36 -30.63
N THR A 294 24.66 -30.68 -30.58
CA THR A 294 25.68 -31.61 -31.06
C THR A 294 25.82 -31.45 -32.58
N PRO A 295 27.04 -31.48 -33.15
CA PRO A 295 27.21 -31.51 -34.59
C PRO A 295 26.45 -32.72 -35.13
N HIS A 296 25.66 -32.50 -36.20
CA HIS A 296 25.02 -33.59 -36.91
C HIS A 296 26.15 -34.47 -37.46
N VAL A 297 26.28 -35.69 -36.95
CA VAL A 297 27.17 -36.69 -37.52
C VAL A 297 26.64 -36.98 -38.92
N ASP A 298 27.43 -36.65 -39.95
CA ASP A 298 27.12 -36.98 -41.34
C ASP A 298 26.78 -38.47 -41.42
N GLN A 299 25.55 -38.77 -41.86
CA GLN A 299 25.22 -40.14 -42.23
C GLN A 299 26.04 -40.49 -43.48
N PRO A 300 26.65 -41.70 -43.54
CA PRO A 300 27.35 -42.12 -44.74
C PRO A 300 26.33 -42.14 -45.89
N THR A 301 26.63 -41.42 -46.96
CA THR A 301 25.93 -41.56 -48.24
C THR A 301 26.02 -43.02 -48.65
N ALA A 302 24.93 -43.77 -48.44
CA ALA A 302 24.81 -45.13 -48.92
C ALA A 302 25.05 -45.12 -50.44
N GLU A 303 25.94 -45.99 -50.88
CA GLU A 303 26.38 -46.18 -52.26
C GLU A 303 25.16 -46.25 -53.19
N VAL A 304 25.05 -45.31 -54.13
CA VAL A 304 23.89 -45.20 -55.03
C VAL A 304 24.13 -46.12 -56.23
N THR A 305 23.43 -47.25 -56.28
CA THR A 305 23.69 -48.35 -57.23
C THR A 305 22.84 -48.32 -58.51
N GLY A 306 22.59 -47.14 -59.09
CA GLY A 306 21.73 -46.97 -60.30
C GLY A 306 22.37 -46.16 -61.42
N ASP A 307 21.86 -46.31 -62.65
CA ASP A 307 22.30 -45.55 -63.83
C ASP A 307 21.58 -44.20 -63.92
N ILE A 308 22.32 -43.13 -63.68
CA ILE A 308 21.85 -41.74 -63.72
C ILE A 308 21.25 -41.35 -65.08
N ALA A 309 21.86 -41.80 -66.19
CA ALA A 309 21.41 -41.45 -67.53
C ALA A 309 20.08 -42.12 -67.85
N ARG A 310 19.93 -43.40 -67.46
CA ARG A 310 18.67 -44.13 -67.57
C ARG A 310 17.60 -43.56 -66.65
N GLY A 311 17.94 -43.24 -65.39
CA GLY A 311 17.04 -42.63 -64.43
C GLY A 311 16.42 -41.32 -64.91
N ARG A 312 17.19 -40.48 -65.62
CA ARG A 312 16.68 -39.25 -66.24
C ARG A 312 15.57 -39.53 -67.26
N GLU A 313 15.72 -40.58 -68.06
CA GLU A 313 14.73 -40.96 -69.06
C GLU A 313 13.49 -41.58 -68.40
N LEU A 314 13.69 -42.44 -67.41
CA LEU A 314 12.60 -43.05 -66.65
C LEU A 314 11.74 -42.00 -65.92
N VAL A 315 12.33 -40.90 -65.43
CA VAL A 315 11.58 -39.76 -64.87
C VAL A 315 10.63 -39.11 -65.89
N ARG A 316 10.96 -39.15 -67.19
CA ARG A 316 10.05 -38.71 -68.26
C ARG A 316 9.02 -39.78 -68.56
N GLU A 317 9.45 -41.02 -68.70
CA GLU A 317 8.63 -42.15 -69.10
C GLU A 317 7.50 -42.44 -68.10
N TYR A 318 7.82 -42.47 -66.80
CA TYR A 318 6.84 -42.61 -65.72
C TYR A 318 6.07 -41.30 -65.42
N GLY A 319 6.34 -40.23 -66.17
CA GLY A 319 5.56 -38.99 -66.11
C GLY A 319 5.77 -38.15 -64.85
N CYS A 320 6.87 -38.33 -64.11
CA CYS A 320 7.12 -37.63 -62.84
C CYS A 320 7.08 -36.10 -62.99
N VAL A 321 7.49 -35.58 -64.16
CA VAL A 321 7.48 -34.15 -64.45
C VAL A 321 6.08 -33.55 -64.43
N ALA A 322 5.02 -34.31 -64.75
CA ALA A 322 3.64 -33.81 -64.75
C ALA A 322 3.21 -33.25 -63.39
N CYS A 323 3.78 -33.77 -62.30
CA CYS A 323 3.49 -33.32 -60.93
C CYS A 323 4.66 -32.54 -60.29
N HIS A 324 5.92 -32.82 -60.69
CA HIS A 324 7.11 -32.26 -60.05
C HIS A 324 7.97 -31.42 -60.98
N ALA A 325 8.56 -30.35 -60.45
CA ALA A 325 9.65 -29.66 -61.12
C ALA A 325 10.97 -30.42 -60.93
N VAL A 326 11.49 -30.99 -62.02
CA VAL A 326 12.72 -31.80 -62.03
C VAL A 326 13.80 -31.13 -62.89
N PRO A 327 14.91 -30.65 -62.29
CA PRO A 327 16.06 -30.15 -63.04
C PRO A 327 16.57 -31.18 -64.07
N GLY A 328 17.05 -30.72 -65.24
CA GLY A 328 17.61 -31.57 -66.30
C GLY A 328 16.60 -32.31 -67.19
N VAL A 329 15.28 -32.17 -66.93
CA VAL A 329 14.21 -32.83 -67.68
C VAL A 329 13.25 -31.79 -68.28
N PRO A 330 13.50 -31.28 -69.50
CA PRO A 330 12.76 -30.14 -70.05
C PRO A 330 11.44 -30.55 -70.72
N VAL A 331 10.42 -30.90 -69.94
CA VAL A 331 9.00 -30.92 -70.36
C VAL A 331 8.10 -30.74 -69.13
N ALA A 332 7.09 -29.87 -69.22
CA ALA A 332 5.99 -29.68 -68.24
C ALA A 332 6.36 -29.85 -66.75
N GLN A 333 6.98 -28.84 -66.10
CA GLN A 333 7.32 -28.88 -64.67
C GLN A 333 6.10 -28.65 -63.77
N GLY A 334 5.43 -29.72 -63.38
CA GLY A 334 4.30 -29.70 -62.46
C GLY A 334 4.66 -29.11 -61.10
N ARG A 335 3.65 -28.54 -60.44
CA ARG A 335 3.76 -27.98 -59.08
C ARG A 335 2.78 -28.61 -58.09
N VAL A 336 2.21 -29.76 -58.46
CA VAL A 336 1.32 -30.53 -57.59
C VAL A 336 2.14 -31.16 -56.46
N GLY A 337 3.30 -31.71 -56.80
CA GLY A 337 4.31 -32.14 -55.85
C GLY A 337 5.42 -31.09 -55.66
N PRO A 338 6.21 -31.18 -54.58
CA PRO A 338 7.35 -30.29 -54.35
C PRO A 338 8.42 -30.45 -55.44
N PRO A 339 9.25 -29.42 -55.72
CA PRO A 339 10.38 -29.57 -56.65
C PRO A 339 11.32 -30.69 -56.18
N LEU A 340 12.01 -31.37 -57.10
CA LEU A 340 12.93 -32.47 -56.78
C LEU A 340 14.41 -32.08 -56.82
N GLY A 341 14.74 -30.82 -57.15
CA GLY A 341 16.10 -30.30 -56.98
C GLY A 341 16.56 -30.34 -55.52
N GLY A 342 17.85 -30.61 -55.32
CA GLY A 342 18.49 -30.74 -54.01
C GLY A 342 17.89 -31.83 -53.11
N ILE A 343 17.21 -32.83 -53.67
CA ILE A 343 16.54 -33.87 -52.87
C ILE A 343 17.54 -34.72 -52.09
N ALA A 344 18.77 -34.89 -52.56
CA ALA A 344 19.85 -35.55 -51.81
C ALA A 344 20.10 -34.90 -50.43
N GLY A 345 19.98 -33.57 -50.33
CA GLY A 345 20.21 -32.82 -49.09
C GLY A 345 19.04 -32.85 -48.09
N ARG A 346 17.90 -33.47 -48.45
CA ARG A 346 16.74 -33.55 -47.55
C ARG A 346 16.97 -34.65 -46.52
N ARG A 347 16.58 -34.38 -45.27
CA ARG A 347 16.65 -35.39 -44.19
C ARG A 347 15.55 -36.46 -44.31
N THR A 348 14.41 -36.08 -44.89
CA THR A 348 13.23 -36.93 -44.99
C THR A 348 12.56 -36.84 -46.35
N VAL A 349 12.01 -37.95 -46.82
CA VAL A 349 11.15 -38.05 -48.01
C VAL A 349 9.74 -38.47 -47.59
N ALA A 350 8.74 -38.14 -48.41
CA ALA A 350 7.31 -38.35 -48.09
C ALA A 350 6.84 -37.75 -46.74
N GLY A 351 7.60 -36.80 -46.16
CA GLY A 351 7.32 -36.19 -44.86
C GLY A 351 7.59 -37.06 -43.63
N GLN A 352 7.97 -38.33 -43.81
CA GLN A 352 8.08 -39.30 -42.70
C GLN A 352 9.20 -40.33 -42.83
N LEU A 353 9.68 -40.63 -44.04
CA LEU A 353 10.73 -41.63 -44.26
C LEU A 353 12.12 -40.97 -44.22
N PRO A 354 13.15 -41.62 -43.63
CA PRO A 354 14.52 -41.15 -43.75
C PRO A 354 14.95 -41.21 -45.22
N ASN A 355 15.64 -40.17 -45.70
CA ASN A 355 16.06 -40.07 -47.09
C ASN A 355 17.28 -40.97 -47.36
N THR A 356 16.99 -42.23 -47.63
CA THR A 356 17.96 -43.27 -47.99
C THR A 356 17.55 -43.87 -49.33
N THR A 357 18.50 -44.45 -50.07
CA THR A 357 18.26 -45.03 -51.39
C THR A 357 17.11 -46.03 -51.36
N GLU A 358 17.09 -46.91 -50.35
CA GLU A 358 16.09 -47.95 -50.18
C GLU A 358 14.70 -47.36 -49.92
N GLN A 359 14.61 -46.34 -49.06
CA GLN A 359 13.34 -45.74 -48.67
C GLN A 359 12.76 -44.84 -49.75
N LEU A 360 13.60 -44.12 -50.50
CA LEU A 360 13.15 -43.34 -51.64
C LEU A 360 12.71 -44.25 -52.79
N ALA A 361 13.43 -45.35 -53.05
CA ALA A 361 13.01 -46.34 -54.03
C ALA A 361 11.67 -46.98 -53.64
N ARG A 362 11.47 -47.31 -52.35
CA ARG A 362 10.18 -47.80 -51.84
C ARG A 362 9.06 -46.77 -52.05
N TRP A 363 9.30 -45.50 -51.72
CA TRP A 363 8.32 -44.43 -51.93
C TRP A 363 7.90 -44.28 -53.39
N ILE A 364 8.85 -44.41 -54.33
CA ILE A 364 8.58 -44.29 -55.77
C ILE A 364 7.72 -45.46 -56.28
N ARG A 365 7.94 -46.67 -55.76
CA ARG A 365 7.19 -47.87 -56.16
C ARG A 365 5.80 -47.94 -55.55
N GLU A 366 5.68 -47.62 -54.27
CA GLU A 366 4.50 -47.89 -53.45
C GLU A 366 4.05 -46.64 -52.66
N PRO A 367 3.81 -45.48 -53.30
CA PRO A 367 3.45 -44.26 -52.59
C PRO A 367 2.15 -44.41 -51.79
N GLN A 368 1.14 -45.12 -52.30
CA GLN A 368 -0.12 -45.29 -51.57
C GLN A 368 -0.02 -46.26 -50.39
N GLU A 369 0.91 -47.23 -50.41
CA GLU A 369 1.18 -48.07 -49.23
C GLU A 369 1.90 -47.27 -48.14
N VAL A 370 2.91 -46.48 -48.54
CA VAL A 370 3.70 -45.67 -47.61
C VAL A 370 2.86 -44.55 -46.99
N SER A 371 2.01 -43.88 -47.77
CA SER A 371 1.14 -42.82 -47.29
C SER A 371 -0.25 -42.90 -47.95
N PRO A 372 -1.18 -43.69 -47.38
CA PRO A 372 -2.53 -43.85 -47.95
C PRO A 372 -3.25 -42.51 -48.17
N GLY A 373 -3.78 -42.30 -49.39
CA GLY A 373 -4.54 -41.10 -49.74
C GLY A 373 -3.69 -39.88 -50.12
N ASN A 374 -2.38 -40.05 -50.31
CA ASN A 374 -1.55 -38.99 -50.88
C ASN A 374 -1.84 -38.80 -52.38
N VAL A 375 -1.36 -37.69 -52.95
CA VAL A 375 -1.68 -37.30 -54.34
C VAL A 375 -0.84 -38.05 -55.39
N MET A 376 0.32 -38.60 -55.02
CA MET A 376 1.18 -39.39 -55.90
C MET A 376 0.57 -40.80 -56.10
N PRO A 377 0.09 -41.15 -57.29
CA PRO A 377 -0.53 -42.45 -57.55
C PRO A 377 0.53 -43.55 -57.63
N ASP A 378 0.11 -44.81 -57.52
CA ASP A 378 0.98 -45.95 -57.81
C ASP A 378 1.23 -46.03 -59.33
N LEU A 379 2.45 -45.71 -59.76
CA LEU A 379 2.84 -45.62 -61.17
C LEU A 379 3.30 -46.96 -61.76
N GLY A 380 3.40 -48.02 -60.94
CA GLY A 380 3.88 -49.33 -61.38
C GLY A 380 5.39 -49.39 -61.66
N VAL A 381 6.18 -48.51 -61.03
CA VAL A 381 7.64 -48.46 -61.21
C VAL A 381 8.27 -49.77 -60.70
N THR A 382 9.12 -50.38 -61.52
CA THR A 382 9.85 -51.59 -61.11
C THR A 382 11.00 -51.27 -60.14
N GLU A 383 11.46 -52.24 -59.36
CA GLU A 383 12.57 -52.02 -58.43
C GLU A 383 13.89 -51.57 -59.10
N PRO A 384 14.32 -52.16 -60.24
CA PRO A 384 15.47 -51.64 -60.98
C PRO A 384 15.27 -50.21 -61.47
N ASP A 385 14.08 -49.88 -62.01
CA ASP A 385 13.81 -48.53 -62.51
C ASP A 385 13.76 -47.51 -61.37
N ALA A 386 13.22 -47.89 -60.20
CA ALA A 386 13.20 -47.03 -59.03
C ALA A 386 14.62 -46.68 -58.56
N LEU A 387 15.54 -47.64 -58.57
CA LEU A 387 16.95 -47.40 -58.22
C LEU A 387 17.66 -46.47 -59.20
N ASP A 388 17.43 -46.64 -60.51
CA ASP A 388 17.95 -45.74 -61.55
C ASP A 388 17.38 -44.31 -61.39
N ILE A 389 16.07 -44.18 -61.10
CA ILE A 389 15.42 -42.89 -60.80
C ILE A 389 16.04 -42.25 -59.54
N VAL A 390 16.23 -43.01 -58.46
CA VAL A 390 16.88 -42.50 -57.24
C VAL A 390 18.28 -42.00 -57.52
N ALA A 391 19.05 -42.75 -58.32
CA ALA A 391 20.39 -42.33 -58.73
C ALA A 391 20.38 -40.99 -59.46
N TYR A 392 19.44 -40.81 -60.38
CA TYR A 392 19.26 -39.53 -61.03
C TYR A 392 18.85 -38.43 -60.05
N LEU A 393 17.86 -38.67 -59.18
CA LEU A 393 17.35 -37.69 -58.23
C LEU A 393 18.42 -37.22 -57.23
N TYR A 394 19.28 -38.13 -56.76
CA TYR A 394 20.39 -37.76 -55.88
C TYR A 394 21.52 -37.01 -56.57
N SER A 395 21.59 -37.05 -57.92
CA SER A 395 22.52 -36.20 -58.69
C SER A 395 22.03 -34.76 -58.91
N LEU A 396 20.79 -34.45 -58.51
CA LEU A 396 20.20 -33.11 -58.67
C LEU A 396 20.62 -32.19 -57.52
N GLU A 397 21.41 -31.17 -57.83
CA GLU A 397 21.76 -30.08 -56.90
C GLU A 397 20.56 -29.17 -56.55
#